data_AF-A0A7R9WAD6-F1
#
_entry.id   AF-A0A7R9WAD6-F1
#
_cell.length_a   1.000
_cell.length_b   1.000
_cell.length_c   1.000
_cell.angle_alpha   90.00
_cell.angle_beta   90.00
_cell.angle_gamma   90.00
#
_symmetry.space_group_name_H-M   'P 1'
#
loop_
_entity.id
_entity.type
_entity.pdbx_description
1 polymer ?
#
loop_
_entity_poly.entity_id
_entity_poly.type
_entity_poly.pdbx_seq_one_letter_code
_entity_poly.pdbx_strand_id
1 'polypeptide(L)'
;NTQAIFVVPCHNTLFLCLTALALARKEGAVRYTATIKNTFSQMKVWAEASPWNFQNKLELMKAEYAYLKGDNTFAAECYQLSIDLAIKHHFIHEQAIAL
;
A
#
# COMPACT_ATOMS: atom_id res chain seq x y z
N ASN A 1 -1.72 26.16 -4.28
CA ASN A 1 -2.12 25.64 -2.96
C ASN A 1 -3.03 24.40 -3.05
N THR A 2 -2.73 23.46 -3.95
CA THR A 2 -3.63 22.30 -4.23
C THR A 2 -3.05 20.96 -3.77
N GLN A 3 -1.78 20.92 -3.35
CA GLN A 3 -1.12 19.68 -2.92
C GLN A 3 -1.55 19.22 -1.52
N ALA A 4 -1.93 20.14 -0.62
CA ALA A 4 -2.20 19.80 0.79
C ALA A 4 -3.47 18.96 1.00
N ILE A 5 -4.46 19.03 0.11
CA ILE A 5 -5.76 18.35 0.29
C ILE A 5 -5.67 16.86 -0.12
N PHE A 6 -4.73 16.49 -0.99
CA PHE A 6 -4.56 15.09 -1.45
C PHE A 6 -3.66 14.25 -0.54
N VAL A 7 -2.80 14.87 0.28
CA VAL A 7 -1.87 14.17 1.18
C VAL A 7 -2.59 13.59 2.41
N VAL A 8 -3.65 14.24 2.90
CA VAL A 8 -4.39 13.81 4.10
C VAL A 8 -5.23 12.53 3.85
N PRO A 9 -5.92 12.35 2.71
CA PRO A 9 -6.63 11.11 2.42
C PRO A 9 -5.70 9.93 2.15
N CYS A 10 -4.56 10.13 1.49
CA CYS A 10 -3.76 9.02 0.99
C CYS A 10 -2.99 8.26 2.07
N HIS A 11 -2.49 8.97 3.07
CA HIS A 11 -1.82 8.37 4.21
C HIS A 11 -2.82 7.54 5.04
N ASN A 12 -4.04 8.06 5.20
CA ASN A 12 -5.14 7.35 5.85
C ASN A 12 -5.51 6.07 5.08
N THR A 13 -5.59 6.11 3.75
CA THR A 13 -5.92 4.94 2.93
C THR A 13 -4.85 3.85 3.02
N LEU A 14 -3.57 4.22 3.00
CA LEU A 14 -2.46 3.27 3.16
C LEU A 14 -2.52 2.56 4.51
N PHE A 15 -2.54 3.32 5.61
CA PHE A 15 -2.55 2.72 6.95
C PHE A 15 -3.83 1.96 7.26
N LEU A 16 -4.98 2.42 6.75
CA LEU A 16 -6.21 1.67 6.87
C LEU A 16 -6.11 0.31 6.17
N CYS A 17 -5.48 0.25 4.99
CA CYS A 17 -5.25 -1.00 4.29
C CYS A 17 -4.30 -1.92 5.06
N LEU A 18 -3.15 -1.40 5.51
CA LEU A 18 -2.17 -2.18 6.28
C LEU A 18 -2.78 -2.73 7.58
N THR A 19 -3.55 -1.90 8.29
CA THR A 19 -4.25 -2.32 9.51
C THR A 19 -5.29 -3.40 9.20
N ALA A 20 -6.08 -3.22 8.15
CA ALA A 20 -7.08 -4.21 7.72
C ALA A 20 -6.42 -5.54 7.31
N LEU A 21 -5.26 -5.51 6.64
CA LEU A 21 -4.48 -6.69 6.27
C LEU A 21 -3.89 -7.40 7.50
N ALA A 22 -3.32 -6.65 8.44
CA ALA A 22 -2.81 -7.21 9.70
C ALA A 22 -3.93 -7.86 10.54
N LEU A 23 -5.08 -7.20 10.65
CA LEU A 23 -6.24 -7.77 11.34
C LEU A 23 -6.82 -8.98 10.60
N ALA A 24 -6.84 -8.97 9.26
CA ALA A 24 -7.26 -10.12 8.46
C ALA A 24 -6.39 -11.36 8.71
N ARG A 25 -5.08 -11.19 8.99
CA ARG A 25 -4.19 -12.30 9.38
C ARG A 25 -4.56 -12.89 10.73
N LYS A 26 -4.96 -12.06 11.68
CA LYS A 26 -5.23 -12.46 13.06
C LYS A 26 -6.65 -12.98 13.29
N GLU A 27 -7.64 -12.31 12.71
CA GLU A 27 -9.07 -12.51 13.01
C GLU A 27 -9.85 -13.09 11.81
N GLY A 28 -9.20 -13.25 10.65
CA GLY A 28 -9.79 -13.79 9.43
C GLY A 28 -10.21 -12.70 8.43
N ALA A 29 -10.04 -13.01 7.14
CA ALA A 29 -10.11 -12.02 6.06
C ALA A 29 -11.52 -11.52 5.70
N VAL A 30 -12.58 -12.27 6.03
CA VAL A 30 -13.95 -11.98 5.58
C VAL A 30 -14.41 -10.59 6.04
N ARG A 31 -14.15 -10.25 7.30
CA ARG A 31 -14.57 -8.98 7.92
C ARG A 31 -13.89 -7.75 7.29
N TYR A 32 -12.69 -7.91 6.76
CA TYR A 32 -11.86 -6.81 6.27
C TYR A 32 -11.80 -6.72 4.74
N THR A 33 -12.41 -7.68 4.03
CA THR A 33 -12.32 -7.78 2.57
C THR A 33 -12.87 -6.53 1.88
N ALA A 34 -13.98 -5.95 2.36
CA ALA A 34 -14.54 -4.72 1.79
C ALA A 34 -13.59 -3.52 1.96
N THR A 35 -13.02 -3.34 3.16
CA THR A 35 -12.06 -2.27 3.45
C THR A 35 -10.79 -2.40 2.59
N ILE A 36 -10.24 -3.61 2.47
CA ILE A 36 -9.08 -3.89 1.63
C ILE A 36 -9.40 -3.54 0.17
N LYS A 37 -10.53 -4.00 -0.39
CA LYS A 37 -10.92 -3.68 -1.77
C LYS A 37 -11.09 -2.19 -2.03
N ASN A 38 -11.76 -1.47 -1.13
CA ASN A 38 -12.01 -0.04 -1.28
C ASN A 38 -10.71 0.76 -1.25
N THR A 39 -9.82 0.44 -0.30
CA THR A 39 -8.51 1.10 -0.18
C THR A 39 -7.61 0.81 -1.39
N PHE A 40 -7.61 -0.43 -1.91
CA PHE A 40 -6.93 -0.78 -3.16
C PHE A 40 -7.44 0.02 -4.36
N SER A 41 -8.76 0.09 -4.54
CA SER A 41 -9.36 0.84 -5.64
C SER A 41 -8.95 2.32 -5.60
N GLN A 42 -9.01 2.92 -4.41
CA GLN A 42 -8.64 4.32 -4.23
C GLN A 42 -7.15 4.58 -4.47
N MET A 43 -6.26 3.72 -3.92
CA MET A 43 -4.82 3.85 -4.15
C MET A 43 -4.46 3.66 -5.62
N LYS A 44 -5.15 2.77 -6.33
CA LYS A 44 -4.95 2.56 -7.77
C LYS A 44 -5.28 3.82 -8.58
N VAL A 45 -6.43 4.46 -8.30
CA VAL A 45 -6.80 5.73 -8.96
C VAL A 45 -5.75 6.81 -8.74
N TRP A 46 -5.20 6.91 -7.53
CA TRP A 46 -4.14 7.87 -7.24
C TRP A 46 -2.81 7.50 -7.90
N ALA A 47 -2.43 6.23 -7.94
CA ALA A 47 -1.25 5.76 -8.67
C ALA A 47 -1.36 6.02 -10.18
N GLU A 48 -2.54 5.88 -10.77
CA GLU A 48 -2.77 6.25 -12.17
C GLU A 48 -2.62 7.76 -12.41
N ALA A 49 -3.13 8.59 -11.49
CA ALA A 49 -3.03 10.05 -11.59
C ALA A 49 -1.62 10.59 -11.28
N SER A 50 -0.87 9.92 -10.39
CA SER A 50 0.48 10.32 -10.00
C SER A 50 1.33 9.11 -9.57
N PRO A 51 1.91 8.38 -10.54
CA PRO A 51 2.68 7.16 -10.25
C PRO A 51 3.85 7.42 -9.30
N TRP A 52 4.53 8.54 -9.48
CA TRP A 52 5.70 8.93 -8.69
C TRP A 52 5.38 9.04 -7.19
N ASN A 53 4.14 9.44 -6.84
CA ASN A 53 3.75 9.68 -5.46
C ASN A 53 3.06 8.47 -4.80
N PHE A 54 2.45 7.58 -5.58
CA PHE A 54 1.56 6.55 -5.04
C PHE A 54 1.85 5.12 -5.51
N GLN A 55 2.67 4.94 -6.56
CA GLN A 55 2.99 3.60 -7.04
C GLN A 55 3.68 2.77 -5.96
N ASN A 56 4.65 3.35 -5.25
CA ASN A 56 5.36 2.64 -4.19
C ASN A 56 4.43 2.15 -3.06
N LYS A 57 3.44 2.96 -2.68
CA LYS A 57 2.40 2.61 -1.69
C LYS A 57 1.48 1.50 -2.20
N LEU A 58 1.11 1.57 -3.49
CA LEU A 58 0.30 0.52 -4.12
C LEU A 58 1.05 -0.82 -4.15
N GLU A 59 2.35 -0.82 -4.46
CA GLU A 59 3.18 -2.03 -4.43
C GLU A 59 3.32 -2.59 -3.02
N LEU A 60 3.48 -1.73 -2.00
CA LEU A 60 3.49 -2.18 -0.61
C LEU A 60 2.17 -2.86 -0.21
N MET A 61 1.02 -2.27 -0.58
CA MET A 61 -0.28 -2.88 -0.33
C MET A 61 -0.43 -4.24 -1.03
N LYS A 62 0.06 -4.37 -2.27
CA LYS A 62 0.07 -5.65 -3.01
C LYS A 62 0.93 -6.69 -2.30
N ALA A 63 2.12 -6.30 -1.82
CA ALA A 63 3.03 -7.20 -1.11
C ALA A 63 2.35 -7.80 0.14
N GLU A 64 1.74 -6.94 0.96
CA GLU A 64 1.06 -7.36 2.20
C GLU A 64 -0.17 -8.23 1.91
N TYR A 65 -0.89 -7.95 0.82
CA TYR A 65 -2.00 -8.79 0.37
C TYR A 65 -1.52 -10.16 -0.14
N ALA A 66 -0.46 -10.21 -0.93
CA ALA A 66 0.15 -11.44 -1.43
C ALA A 66 0.64 -12.32 -0.28
N TYR A 67 1.31 -11.72 0.71
CA TYR A 67 1.73 -12.40 1.92
C TYR A 67 0.53 -12.96 2.72
N LEU A 68 -0.56 -12.20 2.86
CA LEU A 68 -1.80 -12.70 3.47
C LEU A 68 -2.38 -13.91 2.71
N LYS A 69 -2.15 -14.00 1.40
CA LYS A 69 -2.56 -15.14 0.55
C LYS A 69 -1.58 -16.31 0.54
N GLY A 70 -0.42 -16.17 1.17
CA GLY A 70 0.64 -17.17 1.16
C GLY A 70 1.51 -17.17 -0.10
N ASP A 71 1.36 -16.17 -0.97
CA ASP A 71 2.20 -15.98 -2.16
C ASP A 71 3.44 -15.16 -1.79
N ASN A 72 4.39 -15.81 -1.11
CA ASN A 72 5.58 -15.15 -0.59
C ASN A 72 6.53 -14.67 -1.70
N THR A 73 6.54 -15.35 -2.84
CA THR A 73 7.38 -14.97 -3.99
C THR A 73 6.89 -13.65 -4.57
N PHE A 74 5.60 -13.55 -4.87
CA PHE A 74 5.02 -12.30 -5.38
C PHE A 74 5.07 -11.18 -4.33
N ALA A 75 4.93 -11.52 -3.04
CA ALA A 75 5.10 -10.55 -1.97
C ALA A 75 6.51 -9.94 -1.97
N ALA A 76 7.56 -10.77 -2.07
CA ALA A 76 8.94 -10.30 -2.11
C ALA A 76 9.23 -9.39 -3.31
N GLU A 77 8.71 -9.74 -4.50
CA GLU A 77 8.83 -8.91 -5.69
C GLU A 77 8.17 -7.53 -5.50
N CYS A 78 6.96 -7.50 -4.94
CA CYS A 78 6.26 -6.25 -4.66
C CYS A 78 6.95 -5.40 -3.57
N TYR A 79 7.52 -6.01 -2.53
CA TYR A 79 8.31 -5.28 -1.53
C TYR A 79 9.53 -4.62 -2.16
N GLN A 80 10.29 -5.36 -2.96
CA GLN A 80 11.46 -4.83 -3.64
C GLN A 80 11.09 -3.65 -4.56
N LEU A 81 10.02 -3.80 -5.34
CA LEU A 81 9.54 -2.72 -6.21
C LEU A 81 9.08 -1.49 -5.42
N SER A 82 8.44 -1.69 -4.27
CA SER A 82 8.06 -0.59 -3.38
C SER A 82 9.28 0.18 -2.86
N ILE A 83 10.32 -0.54 -2.41
CA ILE A 83 11.59 0.02 -1.94
C ILE A 83 12.27 0.82 -3.05
N ASP A 84 12.41 0.24 -4.25
CA ASP A 84 13.09 0.88 -5.37
C ASP A 84 12.42 2.19 -5.77
N LEU A 85 11.09 2.21 -5.79
CA LEU A 85 10.30 3.42 -6.08
C LEU A 85 10.39 4.45 -4.94
N ALA A 86 10.40 4.03 -3.68
CA ALA A 86 10.56 4.92 -2.53
C ALA A 86 11.93 5.62 -2.54
N ILE A 87 13.00 4.87 -2.84
CA ILE A 87 14.37 5.39 -2.97
C ILE A 87 14.46 6.38 -4.13
N LYS A 88 13.92 6.02 -5.30
CA LYS A 88 13.94 6.85 -6.51
C LYS A 88 13.27 8.22 -6.32
N HIS A 89 12.33 8.33 -5.39
CA HIS A 89 11.56 9.54 -5.14
C HIS A 89 11.85 10.19 -3.78
N HIS A 90 12.90 9.74 -3.07
CA HIS A 90 13.34 10.25 -1.77
C HIS A 90 12.28 10.16 -0.64
N PHE A 91 11.39 9.17 -0.66
CA PHE A 91 10.40 8.92 0.40
C PHE A 91 10.97 8.03 1.51
N ILE A 92 11.87 8.60 2.33
CA ILE A 92 12.62 7.87 3.37
C ILE A 92 11.70 7.15 4.39
N HIS A 93 10.57 7.75 4.76
CA HIS A 93 9.63 7.13 5.70
C HIS A 93 8.94 5.87 5.16
N GLU A 94 8.77 5.79 3.84
CA GLU A 94 8.08 4.66 3.21
C GLU A 94 9.07 3.52 2.92
N GLN A 95 10.34 3.85 2.67
CA GLN A 95 11.43 2.87 2.65
C GLN A 95 11.54 2.13 3.98
N ALA A 96 11.43 2.83 5.11
CA ALA A 96 11.54 2.23 6.44
C ALA A 96 10.39 1.27 6.81
N ILE A 97 9.24 1.38 6.14
CA ILE A 97 8.09 0.48 6.34
C ILE A 97 8.20 -0.78 5.46
N ALA A 98 8.88 -0.67 4.31
CA ALA A 98 9.02 -1.76 3.35
C ALA A 98 10.24 -2.67 3.58
N LEU A 99 11.23 -2.21 4.36
CA LEU A 99 12.39 -2.97 4.85
C LEU A 99 12.02 -3.90 6.01
#